data_AF-A0A7J6REC3-F1
#
_entry.id   AF-A0A7J6REC3-F1
#
_cell.length_a   1.000
_cell.length_b   1.000
_cell.length_c   1.000
_cell.angle_alpha   90.00
_cell.angle_beta   90.00
_cell.angle_gamma   90.00
#
_symmetry.space_group_name_H-M   'P 1'
#
loop_
_entity.id
_entity.type
_entity.pdbx_description
1 polymer ?
#
loop_
_entity_poly.entity_id
_entity_poly.type
_entity_poly.pdbx_seq_one_letter_code
_entity_poly.pdbx_strand_id
1 'polypeptide(L)'
;MDAGAAGDANNGWCTIESDPGVFTEFCEDLGVKDVQFKELYSLDEETLKLECANVPIYGLVFLFKWDKEVEDQRTPLVPPPEGMFYASQVINNACATQAILSVLLNAEGLEIGDVLTNVRDFTAGFDADTRGWAIGNSEEIRK
;
A
#
# COMPACT_ATOMS: atom_id res chain seq x y z
N MET A 1 39.83 -18.71 4.61
CA MET A 1 39.00 -19.49 5.56
C MET A 1 37.68 -18.77 5.64
N ASP A 2 36.76 -19.27 4.83
CA ASP A 2 35.38 -18.85 4.71
C ASP A 2 34.57 -19.50 5.84
N ALA A 3 33.77 -18.72 6.57
CA ALA A 3 32.74 -19.22 7.48
C ALA A 3 31.87 -18.06 8.00
N GLY A 4 30.60 -18.07 7.59
CA GLY A 4 29.52 -17.51 8.41
C GLY A 4 28.62 -16.48 7.74
N ALA A 5 28.05 -16.80 6.58
CA ALA A 5 26.82 -16.15 6.13
C ALA A 5 25.71 -16.41 7.16
N ALA A 6 25.43 -15.42 8.00
CA ALA A 6 24.23 -15.39 8.82
C ALA A 6 23.05 -15.11 7.89
N GLY A 7 22.09 -16.03 7.86
CA GLY A 7 21.04 -16.08 6.85
C GLY A 7 20.11 -14.87 6.88
N ASP A 8 20.02 -14.20 5.73
CA ASP A 8 18.84 -13.42 5.37
C ASP A 8 17.74 -14.42 4.99
N ALA A 9 16.81 -14.66 5.91
CA ALA A 9 15.56 -15.34 5.61
C ALA A 9 14.75 -14.47 4.64
N ASN A 10 14.93 -14.72 3.34
CA ASN A 10 14.16 -14.13 2.27
C ASN A 10 12.67 -14.47 2.49
N ASN A 11 11.90 -13.56 3.08
CA ASN A 11 10.49 -13.73 3.42
C ASN A 11 9.56 -13.77 2.16
N GLY A 12 10.14 -13.92 0.97
CA GLY A 12 9.45 -14.04 -0.31
C GLY A 12 8.92 -12.72 -0.90
N TRP A 13 9.14 -11.58 -0.23
CA TRP A 13 8.71 -10.27 -0.71
C TRP A 13 9.77 -9.66 -1.64
N CYS A 14 9.38 -9.45 -2.89
CA CYS A 14 10.18 -8.74 -3.89
C CYS A 14 9.69 -7.30 -4.01
N THR A 15 10.60 -6.39 -4.39
CA THR A 15 10.20 -5.03 -4.75
C THR A 15 9.35 -5.06 -6.00
N ILE A 16 8.17 -4.44 -5.96
CA ILE A 16 7.34 -4.23 -7.14
C ILE A 16 7.95 -3.09 -7.97
N GLU A 17 8.00 -3.27 -9.29
CA GLU A 17 8.38 -2.21 -10.20
C GLU A 17 7.39 -1.04 -10.10
N SER A 18 7.90 0.19 -10.06
CA SER A 18 7.07 1.39 -9.97
C SER A 18 6.47 1.74 -11.34
N ASP A 19 5.62 0.87 -11.85
CA ASP A 19 4.93 1.03 -13.14
C ASP A 19 3.40 0.99 -12.91
N PRO A 20 2.64 1.93 -13.48
CA PRO A 20 1.19 1.96 -13.31
C PRO A 20 0.47 0.72 -13.86
N GLY A 21 1.01 0.09 -14.91
CA GLY A 21 0.48 -1.18 -15.45
C GLY A 21 0.64 -2.31 -14.45
N VAL A 22 1.84 -2.46 -13.86
CA VAL A 22 2.12 -3.46 -12.82
C VAL A 22 1.22 -3.25 -11.59
N PHE A 23 1.00 -2.01 -11.15
CA PHE A 23 0.10 -1.73 -10.02
C PHE A 23 -1.38 -2.01 -10.35
N THR A 24 -1.79 -1.79 -11.59
CA THR A 24 -3.15 -2.09 -12.05
C THR A 24 -3.38 -3.60 -12.07
N GLU A 25 -2.47 -4.37 -12.67
CA GLU A 25 -2.50 -5.83 -12.70
C GLU A 25 -2.53 -6.41 -11.27
N PHE A 26 -1.70 -5.87 -10.38
CA PHE A 26 -1.69 -6.27 -8.97
C PHE A 26 -3.07 -6.08 -8.28
N CYS A 27 -3.78 -4.99 -8.58
CA CYS A 27 -5.12 -4.78 -8.02
C CYS A 27 -6.15 -5.74 -8.60
N GLU A 28 -6.06 -6.04 -9.91
CA GLU A 28 -6.91 -7.02 -10.57
C GLU A 28 -6.72 -8.42 -9.98
N ASP A 29 -5.47 -8.82 -9.71
CA ASP A 29 -5.12 -10.10 -9.09
C ASP A 29 -5.66 -10.24 -7.66
N LEU A 30 -5.73 -9.13 -6.91
CA LEU A 30 -6.37 -9.07 -5.60
C LEU A 30 -7.91 -9.11 -5.67
N GLY A 31 -8.47 -9.04 -6.87
CA GLY A 31 -9.91 -9.09 -7.13
C GLY A 31 -10.61 -7.73 -7.07
N VAL A 32 -9.87 -6.63 -7.01
CA VAL A 32 -10.42 -5.26 -7.05
C VAL A 32 -11.02 -5.01 -8.44
N LYS A 33 -12.17 -4.31 -8.49
CA LYS A 33 -12.86 -3.99 -9.74
C LYS A 33 -12.77 -2.51 -10.07
N ASP A 34 -12.71 -2.22 -11.38
CA ASP A 34 -12.83 -0.88 -11.96
C ASP A 34 -11.82 0.15 -11.39
N VAL A 35 -10.59 -0.28 -11.14
CA VAL A 35 -9.47 0.56 -10.70
C VAL A 35 -8.32 0.44 -11.67
N GLN A 36 -7.66 1.57 -11.91
CA GLN A 36 -6.40 1.64 -12.63
C GLN A 36 -5.45 2.61 -11.93
N PHE A 37 -4.16 2.40 -12.10
CA PHE A 37 -3.14 3.35 -11.73
C PHE A 37 -2.76 4.19 -12.93
N LYS A 38 -2.51 5.48 -12.69
CA LYS A 38 -2.00 6.41 -13.68
C LYS A 38 -0.86 7.20 -13.08
N GLU A 39 0.22 7.33 -13.85
CA GLU A 39 1.33 8.20 -13.47
C GLU A 39 0.93 9.67 -13.63
N LEU A 40 1.19 10.47 -12.60
CA LEU A 40 0.96 11.91 -12.61
C LEU A 40 2.27 12.65 -12.85
N TYR A 41 2.33 13.43 -13.93
CA TYR A 41 3.51 14.25 -14.26
C TYR A 41 3.50 15.63 -13.60
N SER A 42 2.34 16.06 -13.09
CA SER A 42 2.19 17.32 -12.36
C SER A 42 1.10 17.21 -11.31
N LEU A 43 1.24 18.00 -10.25
CA LEU A 43 0.26 18.15 -9.16
C LEU A 43 -0.45 19.51 -9.21
N ASP A 44 -0.34 20.23 -10.32
CA ASP A 44 -1.08 21.48 -10.49
C ASP A 44 -2.59 21.24 -10.63
N GLU A 45 -3.36 22.27 -10.29
CA GLU A 45 -4.82 22.19 -10.23
C GLU A 45 -5.45 21.87 -11.59
N GLU A 46 -4.85 22.32 -12.69
CA GLU A 46 -5.35 22.06 -14.04
C GLU A 46 -5.20 20.58 -14.41
N THR A 47 -4.03 20.01 -14.13
CA THR A 47 -3.74 18.58 -14.30
C THR A 47 -4.70 17.74 -13.46
N LEU A 48 -4.82 18.01 -12.16
CA LEU A 48 -5.71 17.23 -11.28
C LEU A 48 -7.18 17.34 -11.71
N LYS A 49 -7.64 18.51 -12.15
CA LYS A 49 -9.01 18.68 -12.68
C LYS A 49 -9.24 17.87 -13.95
N LEU A 50 -8.27 17.84 -14.86
CA LEU A 50 -8.36 17.06 -16.09
C LEU A 50 -8.48 15.56 -15.80
N GLU A 51 -7.69 15.08 -14.84
CA GLU A 51 -7.71 13.68 -14.40
C GLU A 51 -9.02 13.32 -13.68
N CYS A 52 -9.50 14.18 -12.77
CA CYS A 52 -10.76 14.00 -12.05
C CYS A 52 -12.02 14.23 -12.91
N ALA A 53 -11.89 14.73 -14.15
CA ALA A 53 -13.03 15.28 -14.91
C ALA A 53 -14.14 14.26 -15.16
N ASN A 54 -13.79 12.97 -15.30
CA ASN A 54 -14.73 11.92 -15.70
C ASN A 54 -14.67 10.67 -14.83
N VAL A 55 -13.74 10.60 -13.87
CA VAL A 55 -13.52 9.42 -13.03
C VAL A 55 -13.15 9.85 -11.60
N PRO A 56 -13.59 9.11 -10.57
CA PRO A 56 -13.18 9.37 -9.20
C PRO A 56 -11.69 9.04 -9.00
N ILE A 57 -10.98 9.86 -8.21
CA ILE A 57 -9.64 9.55 -7.71
C ILE A 57 -9.77 9.03 -6.29
N TYR A 58 -9.40 7.77 -6.06
CA TYR A 58 -9.48 7.12 -4.74
C TYR A 58 -8.29 7.46 -3.83
N GLY A 59 -7.14 7.77 -4.40
CA GLY A 59 -5.95 8.12 -3.63
C GLY A 59 -4.74 8.43 -4.49
N LEU A 60 -3.67 8.88 -3.84
CA LEU A 60 -2.40 9.22 -4.46
C LEU A 60 -1.29 8.42 -3.77
N VAL A 61 -0.45 7.76 -4.56
CA VAL A 61 0.74 7.07 -4.06
C VAL A 61 1.96 7.89 -4.44
N PHE A 62 2.74 8.31 -3.45
CA PHE A 62 3.93 9.12 -3.67
C PHE A 62 5.19 8.27 -3.44
N LEU A 63 5.97 8.06 -4.50
CA LEU A 63 7.23 7.33 -4.42
C LEU A 63 8.40 8.31 -4.46
N PHE A 64 9.26 8.20 -3.46
CA PHE A 64 10.46 9.02 -3.37
C PHE A 64 11.60 8.18 -2.77
N LYS A 65 12.82 8.60 -3.03
CA LYS A 65 13.99 7.99 -2.40
C LYS A 65 13.96 8.31 -0.91
N TRP A 66 13.88 7.28 -0.08
CA TRP A 66 13.94 7.44 1.37
C TRP A 66 15.29 8.03 1.79
N ASP A 67 15.24 9.08 2.61
CA ASP A 67 16.39 9.71 3.22
C ASP A 67 16.34 9.51 4.74
N LYS A 68 17.30 8.74 5.27
CA LYS A 68 17.38 8.45 6.70
C LYS A 68 17.86 9.65 7.53
N GLU A 69 18.48 10.64 6.88
CA GLU A 69 19.00 11.83 7.55
C GLU A 69 17.90 12.88 7.78
N VAL A 70 16.77 12.75 7.07
CA VAL A 70 15.61 13.60 7.25
C VAL A 70 14.75 13.02 8.39
N GLU A 71 14.83 13.63 9.57
CA GLU A 71 13.89 13.32 10.65
C GLU A 71 12.49 13.83 10.30
N ASP A 72 11.49 12.95 10.46
CA ASP A 72 10.09 13.34 10.37
C ASP A 72 9.66 14.10 11.64
N GLN A 73 9.49 15.41 11.51
CA GLN A 73 9.07 16.29 12.60
C GLN A 73 7.54 16.32 12.80
N ARG A 74 6.77 15.59 11.98
CA ARG A 74 5.31 15.58 12.06
C ARG A 74 4.87 14.76 13.28
N THR A 75 3.86 15.27 13.98
CA THR A 75 3.24 14.54 15.10
C THR A 75 2.21 13.54 14.56
N PRO A 76 2.33 12.23 14.86
CA PRO A 76 1.35 11.25 14.43
C PRO A 76 0.04 11.40 15.21
N LEU A 77 -1.07 11.06 14.57
CA LEU A 77 -2.37 10.94 15.24
C LEU A 77 -2.44 9.57 15.92
N VAL A 78 -2.54 9.57 17.24
CA VAL A 78 -2.68 8.35 18.06
C VAL A 78 -3.82 8.56 19.05
N PRO A 79 -4.96 7.84 18.91
CA PRO A 79 -5.23 6.81 17.91
C PRO A 79 -5.49 7.39 16.49
N PRO A 80 -5.38 6.57 15.43
CA PRO A 80 -5.82 6.99 14.10
C PRO A 80 -7.32 7.33 14.09
N PRO A 81 -7.80 8.14 13.13
CA PRO A 81 -9.22 8.42 12.96
C PRO A 81 -10.08 7.16 12.94
N GLU A 82 -11.28 7.26 13.54
CA GLU A 82 -12.23 6.15 13.55
C GLU A 82 -12.59 5.74 12.11
N GLY A 83 -12.60 4.43 11.85
CA GLY A 83 -12.86 3.87 10.52
C GLY A 83 -11.66 3.87 9.56
N MET A 84 -10.53 4.49 9.91
CA MET A 84 -9.34 4.48 9.06
C MET A 84 -8.58 3.15 9.15
N PHE A 85 -8.28 2.57 7.99
CA PHE A 85 -7.31 1.51 7.85
C PHE A 85 -5.88 2.11 7.80
N TYR A 86 -5.04 1.68 8.72
CA TYR A 86 -3.62 2.04 8.77
C TYR A 86 -2.82 0.83 9.28
N ALA A 87 -1.71 0.52 8.61
CA ALA A 87 -0.80 -0.57 8.93
C ALA A 87 0.64 -0.10 8.85
N SER A 88 1.45 -0.42 9.87
CA SER A 88 2.87 -0.10 9.89
C SER A 88 3.65 -0.95 8.88
N GLN A 89 4.70 -0.39 8.30
CA GLN A 89 5.64 -1.18 7.49
C GLN A 89 6.55 -2.00 8.39
N VAL A 90 6.26 -3.29 8.48
CA VAL A 90 7.06 -4.26 9.27
C VAL A 90 7.90 -5.20 8.40
N ILE A 91 7.62 -5.27 7.09
CA ILE A 91 8.36 -6.09 6.12
C ILE A 91 9.14 -5.20 5.15
N ASN A 92 10.40 -5.55 4.89
CA ASN A 92 11.22 -4.90 3.88
C ASN A 92 10.68 -5.20 2.47
N ASN A 93 10.86 -4.26 1.54
CA ASN A 93 10.42 -4.36 0.14
C ASN A 93 8.89 -4.42 -0.10
N ALA A 94 8.06 -4.34 0.94
CA ALA A 94 6.60 -4.34 0.81
C ALA A 94 5.96 -2.94 0.70
N CYS A 95 6.76 -1.88 0.53
CA CYS A 95 6.28 -0.49 0.62
C CYS A 95 5.25 -0.14 -0.46
N ALA A 96 5.46 -0.58 -1.72
CA ALA A 96 4.52 -0.35 -2.81
C ALA A 96 3.16 -1.01 -2.51
N THR A 97 3.18 -2.30 -2.17
CA THR A 97 1.99 -3.05 -1.76
C THR A 97 1.26 -2.38 -0.61
N GLN A 98 1.97 -2.01 0.46
CA GLN A 98 1.34 -1.36 1.61
C GLN A 98 0.74 0.00 1.25
N ALA A 99 1.37 0.79 0.39
CA ALA A 99 0.83 2.06 -0.06
C ALA A 99 -0.46 1.86 -0.88
N ILE A 100 -0.48 0.87 -1.79
CA ILE A 100 -1.66 0.51 -2.58
C ILE A 100 -2.79 0.05 -1.67
N LEU A 101 -2.53 -0.89 -0.75
CA LEU A 101 -3.52 -1.39 0.20
C LEU A 101 -4.07 -0.28 1.09
N SER A 102 -3.23 0.68 1.50
CA SER A 102 -3.68 1.83 2.30
C SER A 102 -4.70 2.68 1.56
N VAL A 103 -4.59 2.82 0.23
CA VAL A 103 -5.59 3.51 -0.57
C VAL A 103 -6.85 2.66 -0.70
N LEU A 104 -6.72 1.42 -1.16
CA LEU A 104 -7.85 0.54 -1.47
C LEU A 104 -8.74 0.26 -0.25
N LEU A 105 -8.14 0.00 0.92
CA LEU A 105 -8.88 -0.33 2.14
C LEU A 105 -9.57 0.88 2.80
N ASN A 106 -9.25 2.10 2.36
CA ASN A 106 -9.91 3.34 2.79
C ASN A 106 -10.79 3.96 1.70
N ALA A 107 -10.86 3.37 0.51
CA ALA A 107 -11.65 3.89 -0.60
C ALA A 107 -13.14 3.62 -0.39
N GLU A 108 -13.96 4.68 -0.41
CA GLU A 108 -15.41 4.56 -0.33
C GLU A 108 -16.02 4.21 -1.69
N GLY A 109 -17.03 3.33 -1.70
CA GLY A 109 -17.76 2.96 -2.91
C GLY A 109 -16.99 2.07 -3.90
N LEU A 110 -15.81 1.58 -3.52
CA LEU A 110 -14.98 0.70 -4.33
C LEU A 110 -15.23 -0.78 -4.00
N GLU A 111 -15.36 -1.62 -5.04
CA GLU A 111 -15.42 -3.08 -4.89
C GLU A 111 -14.00 -3.66 -4.79
N ILE A 112 -13.54 -3.90 -3.56
CA ILE A 112 -12.16 -4.33 -3.25
C ILE A 112 -11.94 -5.85 -3.33
N GLY A 113 -12.97 -6.63 -3.68
CA GLY A 113 -12.90 -8.09 -3.76
C GLY A 113 -12.81 -8.79 -2.40
N ASP A 114 -12.84 -10.13 -2.44
CA ASP A 114 -12.89 -10.98 -1.24
C ASP A 114 -11.58 -10.94 -0.44
N VAL A 115 -10.42 -10.91 -1.12
CA VAL A 115 -9.10 -10.92 -0.46
C VAL A 115 -8.96 -9.72 0.47
N LEU A 116 -9.22 -8.51 -0.05
CA LEU A 116 -9.08 -7.28 0.73
C LEU A 116 -10.21 -7.10 1.75
N THR A 117 -11.42 -7.56 1.42
CA THR A 117 -12.53 -7.62 2.39
C THR A 117 -12.17 -8.48 3.60
N ASN A 118 -11.62 -9.68 3.37
CA ASN A 118 -11.18 -10.57 4.44
C ASN A 118 -10.07 -9.94 5.29
N VAL A 119 -9.10 -9.26 4.66
CA VAL A 119 -8.02 -8.57 5.36
C VAL A 119 -8.57 -7.45 6.23
N ARG A 120 -9.46 -6.61 5.70
CA ARG A 120 -10.11 -5.52 6.45
C ARG A 120 -10.85 -6.06 7.67
N ASP A 121 -11.68 -7.07 7.47
CA ASP A 121 -12.58 -7.58 8.50
C ASP A 121 -11.80 -8.36 9.57
N PHE A 122 -10.82 -9.18 9.16
CA PHE A 122 -9.94 -9.91 10.07
C PHE A 122 -9.09 -8.98 10.97
N THR A 123 -8.68 -7.83 10.43
CA THR A 123 -7.78 -6.89 11.12
C THR A 123 -8.49 -5.67 11.73
N ALA A 124 -9.83 -5.66 11.74
CA ALA A 124 -10.63 -4.52 12.20
C ALA A 124 -10.27 -4.07 13.63
N GLY A 125 -10.00 -5.02 14.54
CA GLY A 125 -9.62 -4.76 15.93
C GLY A 125 -8.13 -4.70 16.22
N PHE A 126 -7.27 -4.77 15.20
CA PHE A 126 -5.82 -4.82 15.39
C PHE A 126 -5.19 -3.42 15.45
N ASP A 127 -4.07 -3.31 16.16
CA ASP A 127 -3.21 -2.13 16.08
C ASP A 127 -2.43 -2.09 14.75
N ALA A 128 -1.75 -0.96 14.50
CA ALA A 128 -1.05 -0.70 13.24
C ALA A 128 0.05 -1.73 12.95
N ASP A 129 0.80 -2.15 13.97
CA ASP A 129 1.90 -3.09 13.83
C ASP A 129 1.37 -4.50 13.54
N THR A 130 0.33 -4.93 14.26
CA THR A 130 -0.31 -6.23 14.04
C THR A 130 -0.96 -6.30 12.66
N ARG A 131 -1.57 -5.21 12.17
CA ARG A 131 -2.03 -5.11 10.77
C ARG A 131 -0.89 -5.27 9.77
N GLY A 132 0.25 -4.62 10.03
CA GLY A 132 1.45 -4.76 9.22
C GLY A 132 1.91 -6.22 9.10
N TRP A 133 1.93 -6.95 10.23
CA TRP A 133 2.29 -8.36 10.24
C TRP A 133 1.25 -9.25 9.57
N ALA A 134 -0.04 -8.95 9.73
CA ALA A 134 -1.11 -9.69 9.06
C ALA A 134 -0.98 -9.59 7.53
N ILE A 135 -0.70 -8.38 7.00
CA ILE A 135 -0.40 -8.17 5.58
C ILE A 135 0.87 -8.92 5.19
N GLY A 136 1.96 -8.75 5.95
CA GLY A 136 3.27 -9.34 5.66
C GLY A 136 3.28 -10.87 5.59
N ASN A 137 2.35 -11.52 6.30
CA ASN A 137 2.19 -12.98 6.33
C ASN A 137 1.07 -13.49 5.41
N SER A 138 0.36 -12.62 4.68
CA SER A 138 -0.67 -13.03 3.74
C SER A 138 -0.05 -13.53 2.44
N GLU A 139 -0.18 -14.83 2.16
CA GLU A 139 0.29 -15.41 0.90
C GLU A 139 -0.50 -14.90 -0.31
N GLU A 140 -1.76 -14.50 -0.13
CA GLU A 140 -2.58 -13.96 -1.21
C GLU A 140 -2.10 -12.57 -1.62
N ILE A 141 -1.64 -11.76 -0.67
CA ILE A 141 -1.12 -10.40 -0.94
C ILE A 141 0.32 -10.43 -1.46
N ARG A 142 1.13 -11.38 -1.01
CA ARG A 142 2.57 -11.43 -1.32
C ARG A 142 2.88 -11.82 -2.78
N LYS A 143 1.89 -12.30 -3.54
CA LYS A 143 2.10 -12.86 -4.89
C LYS A 143 2.71 -11.87 -5.87
#